data_AF-A0A661QV75-F1
#
_entry.id   AF-A0A661QV75-F1
#
_cell.length_a   1.000
_cell.length_b   1.000
_cell.length_c   1.000
_cell.angle_alpha   90.00
_cell.angle_beta   90.00
_cell.angle_gamma   90.00
#
_symmetry.space_group_name_H-M   'P 1'
#
loop_
_entity.id
_entity.type
_entity.pdbx_description
1 polymer ?
#
loop_
_entity_poly.entity_id
_entity_poly.type
_entity_poly.pdbx_seq_one_letter_code
_entity_poly.pdbx_strand_id
1 'polypeptide(L)'
;IYFTINIMTKFGETHNFSGKDFINNLEECLGRQFDGIIGNSTKPAQKVLDSYSEQKSDFVHIDPTDPFWENRALDLSDVLDSNTMIARHDPKKIATIIQKIIHPD
;
A
#
# COMPACT_ATOMS: atom_id res chain seq x y z
N ILE A 1 -2.38 -7.06 14.21
CA ILE A 1 -2.13 -5.69 13.76
C ILE A 1 -1.79 -5.75 12.29
N TYR A 2 -2.68 -5.21 11.46
CA TYR A 2 -2.47 -5.10 10.02
C TYR A 2 -2.20 -3.64 9.65
N PHE A 3 -1.40 -3.42 8.62
CA PHE A 3 -1.14 -2.10 8.06
C PHE A 3 -1.51 -2.03 6.58
N THR A 4 -2.17 -0.95 6.15
CA THR A 4 -2.49 -0.70 4.74
C THR A 4 -1.54 0.35 4.19
N ILE A 5 -0.71 -0.03 3.22
CA ILE A 5 0.27 0.87 2.60
C ILE A 5 -0.46 1.89 1.71
N ASN A 6 0.05 3.12 1.68
CA ASN A 6 -0.45 4.15 0.76
C ASN A 6 -0.23 3.76 -0.71
N ILE A 7 -1.16 4.12 -1.60
CA ILE A 7 -1.01 3.87 -3.05
C ILE A 7 0.10 4.74 -3.66
N MET A 8 0.25 5.96 -3.17
CA MET A 8 1.21 6.95 -3.63
C MET A 8 2.09 7.42 -2.46
N THR A 9 3.32 7.81 -2.74
CA THR A 9 4.18 8.51 -1.78
C THR A 9 3.64 9.91 -1.50
N LYS A 10 4.04 10.54 -0.40
CA LYS A 10 3.72 11.94 -0.11
C LYS A 10 5.00 12.75 -0.14
N PHE A 11 5.00 13.83 -0.92
CA PHE A 11 6.16 14.72 -1.00
C PHE A 11 6.48 15.32 0.38
N GLY A 12 7.76 15.27 0.78
CA GLY A 12 8.22 15.76 2.07
C GLY A 12 8.02 14.78 3.25
N GLU A 13 7.22 13.72 3.09
CA GLU A 13 7.01 12.71 4.14
C GLU A 13 7.62 11.35 3.77
N THR A 14 7.43 10.88 2.53
CA THR A 14 7.79 9.51 2.11
C THR A 14 8.39 9.48 0.70
N HIS A 15 9.15 10.52 0.35
CA HIS A 15 9.72 10.66 -1.00
C HIS A 15 10.62 9.45 -1.34
N ASN A 16 10.41 8.86 -2.53
CA ASN A 16 11.07 7.63 -3.00
C ASN A 16 10.87 6.37 -2.14
N PHE A 17 9.90 6.34 -1.23
CA PHE A 17 9.65 5.14 -0.44
C PHE A 17 9.05 4.03 -1.30
N SER A 18 9.68 2.86 -1.27
CA SER A 18 9.04 1.59 -1.61
C SER A 18 8.08 1.16 -0.49
N GLY A 19 7.23 0.16 -0.76
CA GLY A 19 6.40 -0.41 0.29
C GLY A 19 7.20 -0.96 1.47
N LYS A 20 8.41 -1.49 1.23
CA LYS A 20 9.32 -1.96 2.28
C LYS A 20 9.82 -0.83 3.16
N ASP A 21 10.13 0.34 2.58
CA ASP A 21 10.59 1.50 3.35
C ASP A 21 9.51 2.01 4.31
N PHE A 22 8.24 2.00 3.88
CA PHE A 22 7.11 2.29 4.76
C PHE A 22 7.08 1.37 5.99
N ILE A 23 7.21 0.05 5.75
CA ILE A 23 7.12 -0.93 6.83
C ILE A 23 8.30 -0.81 7.78
N ASN A 24 9.53 -0.71 7.28
CA ASN A 24 10.72 -0.58 8.13
C ASN A 24 10.63 0.62 9.08
N ASN A 25 10.28 1.81 8.56
CA ASN A 25 10.19 3.03 9.37
C ASN A 25 9.10 2.91 10.47
N LEU A 26 7.96 2.31 10.13
CA LEU A 26 6.87 2.14 11.09
C LEU A 26 7.18 1.07 12.14
N GLU A 27 7.81 -0.03 11.75
CA GLU A 27 8.19 -1.11 12.68
C GLU A 27 9.30 -0.68 13.63
N GLU A 28 10.23 0.15 13.19
CA GLU A 28 11.25 0.77 14.06
C GLU A 28 10.59 1.58 15.17
N CYS A 29 9.58 2.39 14.83
CA CYS A 29 8.82 3.18 15.80
C CYS A 29 7.90 2.32 16.68
N LEU A 30 7.32 1.25 16.13
CA LEU A 30 6.40 0.36 16.84
C LEU A 30 7.13 -0.62 17.77
N GLY A 31 8.41 -0.92 17.52
CA GLY A 31 9.22 -1.88 18.27
C GLY A 31 8.83 -3.34 18.04
N ARG A 32 8.05 -3.63 17.00
CA ARG A 32 7.62 -4.99 16.62
C ARG A 32 7.20 -5.04 15.15
N GLN A 33 7.09 -6.25 14.62
CA GLN A 33 6.56 -6.49 13.29
C GLN A 33 5.03 -6.44 13.23
N PHE A 34 4.50 -6.00 12.09
CA PHE A 34 3.10 -6.15 11.72
C PHE A 34 2.78 -7.61 11.41
N ASP A 35 1.58 -8.06 11.82
CA ASP A 35 1.13 -9.44 11.56
C ASP A 35 0.75 -9.62 10.08
N GLY A 36 0.33 -8.54 9.41
CA GLY A 36 0.10 -8.55 7.97
C GLY A 36 -0.02 -7.17 7.34
N ILE A 37 0.14 -7.14 6.02
CA ILE A 37 0.19 -5.93 5.21
C ILE A 37 -0.83 -6.03 4.08
N ILE A 38 -1.57 -4.94 3.85
CA ILE A 38 -2.46 -4.78 2.71
C ILE A 38 -1.82 -3.76 1.76
N GLY A 39 -1.56 -4.17 0.53
CA GLY A 39 -0.95 -3.36 -0.51
C GLY A 39 -1.79 -3.33 -1.78
N ASN A 40 -1.62 -2.27 -2.57
CA ASN A 40 -2.27 -2.14 -3.86
C ASN A 40 -1.44 -2.74 -5.01
N SER A 41 -2.05 -3.58 -5.83
CA SER A 41 -1.44 -4.18 -7.03
C SER A 41 -1.73 -3.39 -8.32
N THR A 42 -2.67 -2.46 -8.29
CA THR A 42 -3.22 -1.83 -9.51
C THR A 42 -2.68 -0.42 -9.72
N LYS A 43 -1.93 -0.21 -10.80
CA LYS A 43 -1.39 1.11 -11.13
C LYS A 43 -2.53 2.08 -11.50
N PRO A 44 -2.60 3.29 -10.91
CA PRO A 44 -3.56 4.32 -11.31
C PRO A 44 -3.45 4.69 -12.79
N ALA A 45 -4.55 5.21 -13.35
CA ALA A 45 -4.56 5.70 -14.73
C ALA A 45 -3.46 6.77 -14.94
N GLN A 46 -2.84 6.80 -16.12
CA GLN A 46 -1.69 7.66 -16.39
C GLN A 46 -1.96 9.14 -16.07
N LYS A 47 -3.14 9.66 -16.43
CA LYS A 47 -3.58 11.03 -16.09
C LYS A 47 -3.55 11.35 -14.59
N VAL A 48 -3.80 10.35 -13.73
CA VAL A 48 -3.73 10.50 -12.27
C VAL A 48 -2.26 10.53 -11.85
N LEU A 49 -1.44 9.62 -12.39
CA LEU A 49 0.00 9.60 -12.11
C LEU A 49 0.69 10.91 -12.50
N ASP A 50 0.36 11.46 -13.67
CA ASP A 50 0.92 12.71 -14.15
C ASP A 50 0.64 13.86 -13.15
N SER A 51 -0.60 13.97 -12.67
CA SER A 51 -1.00 14.97 -11.66
C SER A 51 -0.27 14.81 -10.32
N TYR A 52 0.05 13.59 -9.90
CA TYR A 52 0.82 13.33 -8.68
C TYR A 52 2.33 13.57 -8.90
N SER A 53 2.84 13.31 -10.10
CA SER A 53 4.24 13.56 -10.45
C SER A 53 4.57 15.05 -10.43
N GLU A 54 3.65 15.91 -10.88
CA GLU A 54 3.75 17.39 -10.71
C GLU A 54 3.92 17.79 -9.24
N GLN A 55 3.38 16.99 -8.32
CA GLN A 55 3.47 17.17 -6.87
C GLN A 55 4.66 16.41 -6.25
N LYS A 56 5.57 15.86 -7.05
CA LYS A 56 6.72 15.04 -6.61
C LYS A 56 6.30 13.82 -5.78
N SER A 57 5.16 13.23 -6.14
CA SER A 57 4.61 12.02 -5.56
C SER A 57 4.62 10.91 -6.61
N ASP A 58 5.02 9.72 -6.16
CA ASP A 58 5.27 8.54 -6.99
C ASP A 58 4.39 7.38 -6.55
N PHE A 59 4.13 6.46 -7.48
CA PHE A 59 3.42 5.22 -7.17
C PHE A 59 4.28 4.33 -6.27
N VAL A 60 3.71 3.81 -5.18
CA VAL A 60 4.44 2.95 -4.24
C VAL A 60 4.59 1.57 -4.85
N HIS A 61 5.83 1.17 -5.13
CA HIS A 61 6.15 -0.17 -5.62
C HIS A 61 6.29 -1.17 -4.46
N ILE A 62 5.67 -2.33 -4.62
CA ILE A 62 5.81 -3.49 -3.73
C ILE A 62 6.24 -4.66 -4.61
N ASP A 63 7.43 -5.17 -4.36
CA ASP A 63 7.91 -6.41 -4.95
C ASP A 63 7.53 -7.58 -4.03
N PRO A 64 6.51 -8.40 -4.37
CA PRO A 64 6.08 -9.52 -3.54
C PRO A 64 7.11 -10.67 -3.47
N THR A 65 8.16 -10.63 -4.29
CA THR A 65 9.22 -11.66 -4.31
C THR A 65 10.36 -11.37 -3.34
N ASP A 66 10.41 -10.16 -2.75
CA ASP A 66 11.41 -9.81 -1.75
C ASP A 66 11.23 -10.68 -0.48
N PRO A 67 12.28 -11.39 0.00
CA PRO A 67 12.20 -12.22 1.22
C PRO A 67 11.77 -11.46 2.48
N PHE A 68 11.82 -10.12 2.47
CA PHE A 68 11.29 -9.27 3.53
C PHE A 68 9.85 -9.62 3.97
N TRP A 69 9.03 -10.13 3.05
CA TRP A 69 7.62 -10.44 3.30
C TRP A 69 7.37 -11.83 3.89
N GLU A 70 8.37 -12.71 4.00
CA GLU A 70 8.16 -14.13 4.35
C GLU A 70 7.57 -14.36 5.75
N ASN A 71 7.82 -13.46 6.71
CA ASN A 71 7.40 -13.62 8.11
C ASN A 71 6.08 -12.89 8.46
N ARG A 72 5.31 -12.47 7.46
CA ARG A 72 4.10 -11.65 7.62
C ARG A 72 3.09 -11.99 6.52
N ALA A 73 1.80 -11.81 6.78
CA ALA A 73 0.82 -11.90 5.70
C ALA A 73 1.02 -10.72 4.72
N LEU A 74 0.93 -10.96 3.41
CA LEU A 74 0.96 -9.93 2.39
C LEU A 74 -0.22 -10.10 1.43
N ASP A 75 -1.22 -9.23 1.60
CA ASP A 75 -2.37 -9.12 0.69
C ASP A 75 -2.11 -8.03 -0.34
N LEU A 76 -1.57 -8.43 -1.50
CA LEU A 76 -1.37 -7.54 -2.64
C LEU A 76 -2.54 -7.71 -3.63
N SER A 77 -3.49 -6.79 -3.62
CA SER A 77 -4.73 -6.87 -4.40
C SER A 77 -5.09 -5.54 -5.07
N ASP A 78 -6.00 -5.57 -6.05
CA ASP A 78 -6.61 -4.34 -6.54
C ASP A 78 -7.45 -3.74 -5.41
N VAL A 79 -7.01 -2.61 -4.88
CA VAL A 79 -7.72 -1.84 -3.86
C VAL A 79 -7.91 -0.39 -4.32
N LEU A 80 -7.67 -0.09 -5.60
CA LEU A 80 -7.79 1.25 -6.15
C LEU A 80 -9.25 1.56 -6.51
N ASP A 81 -9.71 2.77 -6.19
CA ASP A 81 -10.96 3.32 -6.73
C ASP A 81 -10.72 3.99 -8.09
N SER A 82 -10.87 3.20 -9.15
CA SER A 82 -10.67 3.63 -10.53
C SER A 82 -11.73 4.62 -11.05
N ASN A 83 -12.78 4.92 -10.28
CA ASN A 83 -13.85 5.83 -10.69
C ASN A 83 -13.53 7.30 -10.35
N THR A 84 -12.38 7.56 -9.73
CA THR A 84 -11.97 8.90 -9.31
C THR A 84 -10.74 9.40 -10.05
N MET A 85 -10.55 10.71 -10.04
CA MET A 85 -9.38 11.38 -10.62
C MET A 85 -8.20 11.47 -9.64
N ILE A 86 -8.27 10.77 -8.50
CA ILE A 86 -7.24 10.75 -7.47
C ILE A 86 -6.89 9.30 -7.12
N ALA A 87 -5.66 9.05 -6.70
CA ALA A 87 -5.26 7.72 -6.25
C ALA A 87 -5.78 7.50 -4.82
N ARG A 88 -6.89 6.76 -4.69
CA ARG A 88 -7.51 6.45 -3.39
C ARG A 88 -7.91 4.99 -3.29
N HIS A 89 -7.96 4.49 -2.07
CA HIS A 89 -8.47 3.17 -1.80
C HIS A 89 -9.98 3.09 -2.06
N ASP A 90 -10.44 2.02 -2.70
CA ASP A 90 -11.85 1.66 -2.78
C ASP A 90 -12.27 1.04 -1.44
N PRO A 91 -13.22 1.64 -0.71
CA PRO A 91 -13.61 1.18 0.62
C PRO A 91 -14.24 -0.21 0.60
N LYS A 92 -14.94 -0.61 -0.48
CA LYS A 92 -15.55 -1.94 -0.59
C LYS A 92 -14.51 -3.01 -0.83
N LYS A 93 -13.48 -2.72 -1.64
CA LYS A 93 -12.37 -3.65 -1.88
C LYS A 93 -11.56 -3.87 -0.60
N ILE A 94 -11.25 -2.79 0.13
CA ILE A 94 -10.59 -2.88 1.44
C ILE A 94 -11.42 -3.68 2.44
N ALA A 95 -12.72 -3.40 2.57
CA ALA A 95 -13.60 -4.15 3.46
C ALA A 95 -13.63 -5.64 3.13
N THR A 96 -13.60 -5.99 1.84
CA THR A 96 -13.56 -7.39 1.39
C THR A 96 -12.28 -8.11 1.85
N ILE A 97 -11.12 -7.45 1.77
CA ILE A 97 -9.84 -8.02 2.25
C ILE A 97 -9.88 -8.19 3.78
N ILE A 98 -10.33 -7.16 4.50
CA ILE A 98 -10.44 -7.21 5.97
C ILE A 98 -11.36 -8.35 6.42
N GLN A 99 -12.50 -8.55 5.74
CA GLN A 99 -13.41 -9.65 6.07
C GLN A 99 -12.75 -11.03 5.88
N LYS A 100 -11.93 -11.22 4.83
CA LYS A 100 -11.16 -12.46 4.63
C LYS A 100 -10.11 -12.68 5.72
N ILE A 101 -9.47 -11.62 6.18
CA ILE A 101 -8.48 -11.67 7.26
C ILE A 101 -9.13 -12.06 8.60
N ILE A 102 -10.31 -11.50 8.91
CA ILE A 102 -11.02 -11.74 10.18
C ILE A 102 -11.73 -13.10 10.17
N HIS A 103 -12.19 -13.55 9.01
CA HIS A 103 -12.88 -14.83 8.81
C HIS A 103 -12.13 -15.69 7.80
N PRO A 104 -10.95 -16.21 8.15
CA PRO A 104 -10.23 -17.17 7.32
C PRO A 104 -11.04 -18.48 7.25
N ASP A 105 -11.04 -19.11 6.07
CA ASP A 105 -11.69 -20.42 5.84
C ASP A 105 -11.16 -21.52 6.77
#